data_AF-A0A183EVY3-F1
#
_entry.id   AF-A0A183EVY3-F1
#
_cell.length_a   1.000
_cell.length_b   1.000
_cell.length_c   1.000
_cell.angle_alpha   90.00
_cell.angle_beta   90.00
_cell.angle_gamma   90.00
#
_symmetry.space_group_name_H-M   'P 1'
#
loop_
_entity.id
_entity.type
_entity.pdbx_description
1 polymer ?
#
loop_
_entity_poly.entity_id
_entity_poly.type
_entity_poly.pdbx_seq_one_letter_code
_entity_poly.pdbx_strand_id
1 'polypeptide(L)'
;MIYERQEEFVNSLFTLAMLNETRREVWSQLTRQHMHNMSDHLFTAFEKFFLTAAEVRANDTIEIWSFSTAIFFAVTVVTTIGYGNPVPVTQLGRMMCIIFSLFGIPLTLVTIADIGKFLSEHLVWMYGNYLRLKHFLWERRHRHNARKERVCEHCQRQGFTNNIHFIEEQR
;
A
#
# COMPACT_ATOMS: atom_id res chain seq x y z
N MET A 1 30.90 -1.32 13.40
CA MET A 1 30.94 -2.54 12.57
C MET A 1 31.54 -2.33 11.18
N ILE A 2 30.91 -1.63 10.22
CA ILE A 2 31.50 -1.45 8.87
C ILE A 2 32.82 -0.66 8.92
N TYR A 3 32.86 0.42 9.71
CA TYR A 3 34.06 1.26 9.89
C TYR A 3 35.22 0.51 10.55
N GLU A 4 34.96 -0.31 11.57
CA GLU A 4 35.99 -1.13 12.23
C GLU A 4 36.65 -2.12 11.25
N ARG A 5 35.86 -2.71 10.35
CA ARG A 5 36.39 -3.64 9.33
C ARG A 5 37.18 -2.92 8.24
N GLN A 6 36.82 -1.68 7.90
CA GLN A 6 37.66 -0.84 7.04
C GLN A 6 38.99 -0.52 7.71
N GLU A 7 38.99 -0.18 9.00
CA GLU A 7 40.23 0.08 9.73
C GLU A 7 41.12 -1.16 9.82
N GLU A 8 40.56 -2.35 10.08
CA GLU A 8 41.31 -3.62 10.07
C GLU A 8 42.01 -3.88 8.73
N PHE A 9 41.33 -3.60 7.61
CA PHE A 9 41.93 -3.74 6.29
C PHE A 9 43.05 -2.73 6.05
N VAL A 10 42.80 -1.47 6.38
CA VAL A 10 43.80 -0.40 6.25
C VAL A 10 45.03 -0.71 7.11
N ASN A 11 44.84 -1.17 8.35
CA ASN A 11 45.92 -1.59 9.24
C ASN A 11 46.71 -2.80 8.70
N SER A 12 46.02 -3.75 8.06
CA SER A 12 46.67 -4.90 7.41
C SER A 12 47.53 -4.46 6.21
N LEU A 13 47.05 -3.50 5.42
CA LEU A 13 47.82 -2.89 4.32
C LEU A 13 49.04 -2.13 4.85
N PHE A 14 48.86 -1.31 5.90
CA PHE A 14 49.97 -0.58 6.51
C PHE A 14 51.01 -1.52 7.14
N THR A 15 50.58 -2.65 7.70
CA THR A 15 51.50 -3.65 8.25
C THR A 15 52.36 -4.28 7.14
N LEU A 16 51.77 -4.63 6.00
CA LEU A 16 52.54 -5.10 4.84
C LEU A 16 53.52 -4.04 4.32
N ALA A 17 53.10 -2.76 4.30
CA ALA A 17 53.98 -1.66 3.94
C ALA A 17 55.14 -1.50 4.93
N MET A 18 54.88 -1.59 6.24
CA MET A 18 55.91 -1.50 7.29
C MET A 18 56.89 -2.68 7.26
N LEU A 19 56.44 -3.86 6.82
CA LEU A 19 57.29 -5.03 6.60
C LEU A 19 58.09 -4.96 5.28
N ASN A 20 57.94 -3.87 4.51
CA ASN A 20 58.58 -3.65 3.21
C ASN A 20 58.33 -4.78 2.20
N GLU A 21 57.20 -5.48 2.32
CA GLU A 21 56.77 -6.49 1.37
C GLU A 21 56.23 -5.80 0.12
N THR A 22 56.98 -5.85 -0.99
CA THR A 22 56.62 -5.20 -2.27
C THR A 22 56.02 -6.18 -3.30
N ARG A 23 55.95 -7.46 -2.94
CA ARG A 23 55.44 -8.52 -3.84
C ARG A 23 53.96 -8.31 -4.14
N ARG A 24 53.64 -7.97 -5.38
CA ARG A 24 52.26 -7.76 -5.87
C ARG A 24 51.33 -8.93 -5.54
N GLU A 25 51.84 -10.16 -5.56
CA GLU A 25 51.04 -11.36 -5.26
C GLU A 25 50.42 -11.30 -3.86
N VAL A 26 51.21 -10.93 -2.84
CA VAL A 26 50.77 -10.86 -1.44
C VAL A 26 49.70 -9.78 -1.25
N TRP A 27 49.94 -8.59 -1.80
CA TRP A 27 48.94 -7.50 -1.79
C TRP A 27 47.66 -7.90 -2.52
N SER A 28 47.79 -8.57 -3.68
CA SER A 28 46.64 -9.04 -4.45
C SER A 28 45.84 -10.11 -3.73
N GLN A 29 46.51 -10.96 -2.93
CA GLN A 29 45.87 -11.99 -2.12
C GLN A 29 45.15 -11.38 -0.92
N LEU A 30 45.78 -10.46 -0.18
CA LEU A 30 45.15 -9.76 0.94
C LEU A 30 43.89 -9.00 0.48
N THR A 31 44.00 -8.22 -0.60
CA THR A 31 42.86 -7.46 -1.13
C THR A 31 41.76 -8.40 -1.63
N ARG A 32 42.10 -9.49 -2.34
CA ARG A 32 41.10 -10.50 -2.75
C ARG A 32 40.41 -11.13 -1.55
N GLN A 33 41.17 -11.55 -0.54
CA GLN A 33 40.63 -12.17 0.66
C GLN A 33 39.69 -11.21 1.42
N HIS A 34 40.06 -9.95 1.56
CA HIS A 34 39.20 -8.95 2.18
C HIS A 34 37.92 -8.72 1.38
N MET A 35 38.01 -8.57 0.05
CA MET A 35 36.85 -8.40 -0.83
C MET A 35 35.91 -9.61 -0.78
N HIS A 36 36.45 -10.84 -0.76
CA HIS A 36 35.65 -12.05 -0.62
C HIS A 36 34.91 -12.09 0.72
N ASN A 37 35.61 -11.83 1.83
CA ASN A 37 34.97 -11.78 3.15
C ASN A 37 33.87 -10.71 3.23
N MET A 38 34.11 -9.52 2.67
CA MET A 38 33.10 -8.47 2.59
C MET A 38 31.90 -8.88 1.73
N SER A 39 32.15 -9.50 0.58
CA SER A 39 31.10 -10.00 -0.32
C SER A 39 30.22 -11.02 0.39
N ASP A 40 30.80 -11.98 1.11
CA ASP A 40 30.05 -12.99 1.84
C ASP A 40 29.21 -12.38 2.97
N HIS A 41 29.75 -11.39 3.67
CA HIS A 41 29.00 -10.66 4.70
C HIS A 41 27.85 -9.85 4.13
N LEU A 42 28.06 -9.14 3.01
CA LEU A 42 27.01 -8.40 2.32
C LEU A 42 25.94 -9.33 1.76
N PHE A 43 26.35 -10.45 1.16
CA PHE A 43 25.42 -11.45 0.65
C PHE A 43 24.57 -12.05 1.77
N THR A 44 25.21 -12.41 2.89
CA THR A 44 24.50 -12.90 4.08
C THR A 44 23.54 -11.83 4.64
N ALA A 45 23.95 -10.56 4.64
CA ALA A 45 23.12 -9.47 5.11
C ALA A 45 21.90 -9.23 4.21
N PHE A 46 22.10 -9.29 2.88
CA PHE A 46 21.03 -9.20 1.90
C PHE A 46 20.07 -10.40 2.00
N GLU A 47 20.60 -11.62 2.06
CA GLU A 47 19.79 -12.84 2.09
C GLU A 47 18.98 -12.98 3.39
N LYS A 48 19.60 -12.68 4.55
CA LYS A 48 18.96 -12.89 5.85
C LYS A 48 18.13 -11.72 6.33
N PHE A 49 18.53 -10.50 5.99
CA PHE A 49 17.91 -9.28 6.52
C PHE A 49 17.27 -8.42 5.41
N PHE A 50 17.33 -8.84 4.14
CA PHE A 50 16.77 -8.13 2.98
C PHE A 50 17.22 -6.66 2.88
N LEU A 51 18.42 -6.37 3.40
CA LEU A 51 18.99 -5.03 3.38
C LEU A 51 19.38 -4.64 1.96
N THR A 52 18.87 -3.52 1.48
CA THR A 52 19.25 -2.96 0.19
C THR A 52 20.58 -2.22 0.27
N ALA A 53 21.27 -2.11 -0.87
CA ALA A 53 22.56 -1.41 -0.95
C ALA A 53 22.48 0.07 -0.52
N ALA A 54 21.32 0.71 -0.67
CA ALA A 54 21.08 2.07 -0.20
C ALA A 54 21.08 2.15 1.34
N GLU A 55 20.47 1.18 2.02
CA GLU A 55 20.38 1.10 3.48
C GLU A 55 21.75 0.81 4.11
N VAL A 56 22.53 -0.08 3.50
CA VAL A 56 23.91 -0.36 3.94
C VAL A 56 24.81 0.87 3.79
N ARG A 57 24.61 1.68 2.74
CA ARG A 57 25.41 2.88 2.47
C ARG A 57 25.07 4.06 3.37
N ALA A 58 23.82 4.16 3.81
CA ALA A 58 23.37 5.20 4.73
C ALA A 58 23.90 5.01 6.16
N ASN A 59 24.40 3.81 6.51
CA ASN A 59 24.86 3.44 7.86
C ASN A 59 23.78 3.63 8.96
N ASP A 60 22.52 3.78 8.56
CA ASP A 60 21.39 3.71 9.47
C ASP A 60 21.01 2.24 9.64
N THR A 61 21.19 1.72 10.85
CA THR A 61 20.63 0.43 11.24
C THR A 61 19.12 0.62 11.37
N ILE A 62 18.39 0.59 10.26
CA ILE A 62 16.93 0.61 10.30
C ILE A 62 16.49 -0.62 11.10
N GLU A 63 15.78 -0.40 12.19
CA GLU A 63 15.20 -1.48 12.99
C GLU A 63 14.23 -2.29 12.11
N ILE A 64 14.65 -3.51 11.77
CA ILE A 64 13.88 -4.47 10.97
C ILE A 64 12.51 -4.74 11.60
N TRP A 65 12.44 -4.67 12.94
CA TRP A 65 11.24 -4.86 13.74
C TRP A 65 10.83 -3.56 14.43
N SER A 66 10.25 -2.64 13.67
CA SER A 66 9.47 -1.53 14.21
C SER A 66 8.02 -1.94 14.47
N PHE A 67 7.27 -1.18 15.27
CA PHE A 67 5.86 -1.49 15.54
C PHE A 67 5.01 -1.59 14.26
N SER A 68 5.21 -0.67 13.31
CA SER A 68 4.50 -0.70 12.02
C SER A 68 4.84 -1.94 11.18
N THR A 69 6.13 -2.31 11.10
CA THR A 69 6.55 -3.49 10.35
C THR A 69 6.10 -4.80 11.03
N ALA A 70 6.01 -4.82 12.36
CA ALA A 70 5.45 -5.95 13.11
C ALA A 70 3.96 -6.13 12.85
N ILE A 71 3.17 -5.05 12.82
CA ILE A 71 1.74 -5.11 12.44
C ILE A 71 1.60 -5.57 10.99
N PHE A 72 2.39 -5.01 10.07
CA PHE A 72 2.38 -5.41 8.67
C PHE A 72 2.68 -6.91 8.50
N PHE A 73 3.70 -7.42 9.20
CA PHE A 73 4.00 -8.84 9.26
C PHE A 73 2.78 -9.64 9.79
N ALA A 74 2.19 -9.24 10.92
CA ALA A 74 1.05 -9.95 11.49
C ALA A 74 -0.15 -10.01 10.53
N VAL A 75 -0.46 -8.89 9.86
CA VAL A 75 -1.54 -8.81 8.86
C VAL A 75 -1.24 -9.73 7.67
N THR A 76 -0.03 -9.68 7.12
CA THR A 76 0.34 -10.50 5.94
C THR A 76 0.36 -12.00 6.25
N VAL A 77 0.63 -12.38 7.51
CA VAL A 77 0.53 -13.76 7.99
C VAL A 77 -0.92 -14.22 8.05
N VAL A 78 -1.82 -13.48 8.72
CA VAL A 78 -3.23 -13.90 8.87
C VAL A 78 -4.03 -13.82 7.57
N THR A 79 -3.63 -12.92 6.66
CA THR A 79 -4.20 -12.81 5.31
C THR A 79 -3.59 -13.81 4.32
N THR A 80 -2.61 -14.61 4.75
CA THR A 80 -1.91 -15.60 3.94
C THR A 80 -1.17 -15.03 2.72
N ILE A 81 -0.88 -13.71 2.71
CA ILE A 81 -0.08 -13.07 1.66
C ILE A 81 1.39 -13.48 1.77
N GLY A 82 1.95 -13.38 2.99
CA GLY A 82 3.28 -13.91 3.32
C GLY A 82 4.43 -13.43 2.42
N TYR A 83 4.72 -12.12 2.37
CA TYR A 83 5.82 -11.57 1.55
C TYR A 83 7.22 -12.11 1.88
N GLY A 84 7.42 -12.66 3.07
CA GLY A 84 8.70 -13.23 3.48
C GLY A 84 9.72 -12.23 4.06
N ASN A 85 9.36 -10.95 4.23
CA ASN A 85 10.19 -9.93 4.87
C ASN A 85 9.33 -8.89 5.62
N PRO A 86 9.54 -8.63 6.93
CA PRO A 86 10.44 -9.32 7.87
C PRO A 86 9.87 -10.66 8.36
N VAL A 87 10.72 -11.63 8.75
CA VAL A 87 10.31 -12.96 9.26
C VAL A 87 10.99 -13.32 10.58
N PRO A 88 10.32 -14.05 11.49
CA PRO A 88 10.90 -14.43 12.76
C PRO A 88 12.04 -15.44 12.55
N VAL A 89 13.26 -15.01 12.87
CA VAL A 89 14.46 -15.85 12.80
C VAL A 89 14.63 -16.76 14.02
N THR A 90 14.03 -16.39 15.16
CA THR A 90 14.12 -17.13 16.42
C THR A 90 13.20 -18.36 16.41
N GLN A 91 13.66 -19.46 17.02
CA GLN A 91 12.86 -20.70 17.10
C GLN A 91 11.52 -20.46 17.82
N LEU A 92 11.55 -19.69 18.92
CA LEU A 92 10.36 -19.33 19.67
C LEU A 92 9.42 -18.43 18.85
N GLY A 93 9.96 -17.44 18.12
CA GLY A 93 9.15 -16.58 17.24
C GLY A 93 8.45 -17.36 16.13
N ARG A 94 9.11 -18.38 15.56
CA ARG A 94 8.49 -19.28 14.58
C ARG A 94 7.36 -20.11 15.18
N MET A 95 7.56 -20.70 16.36
CA MET A 95 6.50 -21.45 17.04
C MET A 95 5.28 -20.57 17.37
N MET A 96 5.51 -19.36 17.88
CA MET A 96 4.45 -18.39 18.14
C MET A 96 3.74 -17.97 16.84
N CYS A 97 4.47 -17.78 15.74
CA CYS A 97 3.90 -17.48 14.42
C CYS A 97 2.98 -18.60 13.92
N ILE A 98 3.35 -19.87 14.12
CA ILE A 98 2.52 -21.02 13.73
C ILE A 98 1.20 -21.02 14.50
N ILE A 99 1.27 -20.87 15.83
CA ILE A 99 0.08 -20.81 16.69
C ILE A 99 -0.79 -19.61 16.31
N PHE A 100 -0.19 -18.44 16.11
CA PHE A 100 -0.88 -17.24 15.66
C PHE A 100 -1.59 -17.43 14.32
N SER A 101 -0.96 -18.11 13.37
CA SER A 101 -1.55 -18.37 12.04
C SER A 101 -2.73 -19.35 12.13
N LEU A 102 -2.62 -20.37 12.96
CA LEU A 102 -3.68 -21.38 13.17
C LEU A 102 -5.01 -20.77 13.60
N PHE A 103 -4.99 -19.79 14.51
CA PHE A 103 -6.20 -19.11 14.97
C PHE A 103 -6.51 -17.83 14.18
N GLY A 104 -5.48 -17.12 13.71
CA GLY A 104 -5.63 -15.85 13.01
C GLY A 104 -6.25 -15.98 11.62
N ILE A 105 -5.92 -17.03 10.87
CA ILE A 105 -6.48 -17.25 9.52
C ILE A 105 -7.99 -17.51 9.59
N PRO A 106 -8.52 -18.47 10.38
CA PRO A 106 -9.97 -18.67 10.51
C PRO A 106 -10.70 -17.41 10.98
N LEU A 107 -10.15 -16.71 11.97
CA LEU A 107 -10.75 -15.48 12.49
C LEU A 107 -10.83 -14.39 11.39
N THR A 108 -9.75 -14.24 10.62
CA THR A 108 -9.68 -13.27 9.52
C THR A 108 -10.67 -13.61 8.41
N LEU A 109 -10.87 -14.90 8.11
CA LEU A 109 -11.87 -15.32 7.11
C LEU A 109 -13.29 -14.96 7.56
N VAL A 110 -13.63 -15.17 8.84
CA VAL A 110 -14.95 -14.81 9.38
C VAL A 110 -15.14 -13.29 9.35
N THR A 111 -14.14 -12.50 9.77
CA THR A 111 -14.24 -11.04 9.75
C THR A 111 -14.38 -10.51 8.32
N ILE A 112 -13.64 -11.04 7.36
CA ILE A 112 -13.78 -10.67 5.94
C ILE A 112 -15.19 -10.98 5.43
N ALA A 113 -15.76 -12.14 5.79
CA ALA A 113 -17.11 -12.51 5.38
C ALA A 113 -18.15 -11.53 5.93
N ASP A 114 -18.03 -11.12 7.19
CA ASP A 114 -18.97 -10.20 7.82
C ASP A 114 -18.80 -8.76 7.31
N ILE A 115 -17.55 -8.32 7.09
CA ILE A 115 -17.25 -7.06 6.40
C ILE A 115 -17.87 -7.07 5.00
N GLY A 116 -17.74 -8.17 4.27
CA GLY A 116 -18.33 -8.33 2.93
C GLY A 116 -19.86 -8.20 2.92
N LYS A 117 -20.55 -8.79 3.90
CA LYS A 117 -22.01 -8.62 4.06
C LYS A 117 -22.37 -7.18 4.35
N PHE A 118 -21.70 -6.57 5.33
CA PHE A 118 -21.93 -5.19 5.71
C PHE A 118 -21.74 -4.22 4.54
N LEU A 119 -20.65 -4.39 3.76
CA LEU A 119 -20.41 -3.63 2.55
C LEU A 119 -21.51 -3.85 1.51
N SER A 120 -21.92 -5.09 1.26
CA SER A 120 -22.98 -5.41 0.29
C SER A 120 -24.30 -4.73 0.65
N GLU A 121 -24.73 -4.84 1.92
CA GLU A 121 -25.95 -4.20 2.41
C GLU A 121 -25.88 -2.68 2.28
N HIS A 122 -24.77 -2.07 2.65
CA HIS A 122 -24.57 -0.63 2.51
C HIS A 122 -24.57 -0.18 1.04
N LEU A 123 -23.94 -0.94 0.14
CA LEU A 123 -23.93 -0.65 -1.29
C LEU A 123 -25.33 -0.75 -1.90
N VAL A 124 -26.08 -1.80 -1.56
CA VAL A 124 -27.47 -1.99 -2.03
C VAL A 124 -28.37 -0.90 -1.49
N TRP A 125 -28.26 -0.56 -0.21
CA TRP A 125 -29.01 0.53 0.41
C TRP A 125 -28.69 1.87 -0.26
N MET A 126 -27.41 2.17 -0.46
CA MET A 126 -26.96 3.41 -1.12
C MET A 126 -27.47 3.49 -2.56
N TYR A 127 -27.36 2.40 -3.33
CA TYR A 127 -27.85 2.34 -4.71
C TYR A 127 -29.38 2.50 -4.78
N GLY A 128 -30.11 1.84 -3.87
CA GLY A 128 -31.55 1.99 -3.74
C GLY A 128 -31.96 3.41 -3.37
N ASN A 129 -31.23 4.06 -2.47
CA ASN A 129 -31.50 5.45 -2.08
C ASN A 129 -31.16 6.44 -3.21
N TYR A 130 -30.10 6.19 -3.97
CA TYR A 130 -29.78 6.94 -5.19
C TYR A 130 -30.88 6.81 -6.25
N LEU A 131 -31.34 5.59 -6.54
CA LEU A 131 -32.44 5.35 -7.48
C LEU A 131 -33.74 5.99 -7.00
N ARG A 132 -34.06 5.90 -5.71
CA ARG A 132 -35.23 6.56 -5.11
C ARG A 132 -35.14 8.08 -5.24
N LEU A 133 -33.97 8.66 -4.99
CA LEU A 133 -33.72 10.08 -5.17
C LEU A 133 -33.90 10.49 -6.64
N LYS A 134 -33.35 9.72 -7.58
CA LYS A 134 -33.52 9.93 -9.02
C LYS A 134 -35.00 9.86 -9.43
N HIS A 135 -35.74 8.87 -8.95
CA HIS A 135 -37.17 8.73 -9.21
C HIS A 135 -37.94 9.92 -8.63
N PHE A 136 -37.66 10.31 -7.39
CA PHE A 136 -38.31 11.46 -6.74
C PHE A 136 -38.04 12.79 -7.48
N LEU A 137 -36.80 12.99 -7.96
CA LEU A 137 -36.44 14.15 -8.78
C LEU A 137 -37.11 14.11 -10.15
N TRP A 138 -37.16 12.95 -10.80
CA TRP A 138 -37.85 12.75 -12.08
C TRP A 138 -39.35 13.04 -11.93
N GLU A 139 -39.99 12.52 -10.90
CA GLU A 139 -41.41 12.70 -10.64
C GLU A 139 -41.76 14.15 -10.24
N ARG A 140 -40.89 14.83 -9.47
CA ARG A 140 -41.01 16.28 -9.24
C ARG A 140 -40.91 17.06 -10.55
N ARG A 141 -39.96 16.71 -11.42
CA ARG A 141 -39.80 17.37 -12.73
C ARG A 141 -41.00 17.13 -13.64
N HIS A 142 -41.53 15.91 -13.68
CA HIS A 142 -42.71 15.58 -14.48
C HIS A 142 -43.96 16.32 -13.97
N ARG A 143 -44.20 16.36 -12.66
CA ARG A 143 -45.31 17.14 -12.08
C ARG A 143 -45.21 18.63 -12.39
N HIS A 144 -43.99 19.19 -12.42
CA HIS A 144 -43.79 20.59 -12.76
C HIS A 144 -44.06 20.88 -14.26
N ASN A 145 -43.59 20.02 -15.17
CA ASN A 145 -43.90 20.14 -16.59
C ASN A 145 -45.41 20.00 -16.86
N ALA A 146 -46.07 18.98 -16.27
CA ALA A 146 -47.53 18.80 -16.42
C ALA A 146 -48.35 19.99 -15.89
N ARG A 147 -47.87 20.72 -14.87
CA ARG A 147 -48.54 21.92 -14.36
C ARG A 147 -48.35 23.13 -15.27
N LYS A 148 -47.23 23.20 -16.01
CA LYS A 148 -46.95 24.22 -17.02
C LYS A 148 -47.81 24.05 -18.29
N GLU A 149 -48.23 22.82 -18.58
CA GLU A 149 -49.12 22.48 -19.71
C GLU A 149 -50.61 22.76 -19.44
N ARG A 150 -51.03 22.97 -18.18
CA ARG A 150 -52.45 23.20 -17.86
C ARG A 150 -52.87 24.65 -18.14
N VAL A 151 -53.22 24.90 -19.40
CA VAL A 151 -53.99 26.08 -19.82
C VAL A 151 -55.44 25.92 -19.37
N CYS A 152 -56.09 27.00 -18.93
CA CYS A 152 -57.52 27.00 -18.60
C CYS A 152 -58.33 26.57 -19.84
N GLU A 153 -59.32 25.68 -19.68
CA GLU A 153 -60.18 25.23 -20.81
C GLU A 153 -60.81 26.41 -21.57
N HIS A 154 -61.07 27.53 -20.88
CA HIS A 154 -61.57 28.76 -21.49
C HIS A 154 -60.55 29.43 -22.44
N CYS A 155 -59.26 29.46 -22.06
CA CYS A 155 -58.18 30.02 -22.90
C CYS A 155 -57.82 29.09 -24.08
N GLN A 156 -57.95 27.77 -23.90
CA GLN A 156 -57.68 26.80 -24.96
C GLN A 156 -58.75 26.84 -26.07
N ARG A 157 -60.02 27.10 -25.73
CA ARG A 157 -61.09 27.35 -26.72
C ARG A 157 -60.88 28.63 -27.53
N GLN A 158 -60.10 29.58 -27.02
CA GLN A 158 -59.75 30.82 -27.72
C GLN A 158 -58.47 30.70 -28.58
N GLY A 159 -57.87 29.51 -28.69
CA GLY A 159 -56.77 29.24 -29.61
C GLY A 159 -55.37 29.64 -29.13
N PHE A 160 -55.22 30.04 -27.87
CA PHE A 160 -53.92 30.42 -27.31
C PHE A 160 -53.08 29.18 -26.93
N THR A 161 -51.82 29.15 -27.37
CA THR A 161 -50.83 28.14 -26.96
C THR A 161 -49.75 28.78 -26.09
N ASN A 162 -48.96 27.97 -25.38
CA ASN A 162 -47.98 28.39 -24.36
C ASN A 162 -46.83 29.30 -24.86
N ASN A 163 -46.74 29.58 -26.17
CA ASN A 163 -45.76 30.49 -26.75
C ASN A 163 -46.43 31.79 -27.20
N ILE A 164 -46.76 32.66 -26.25
CA ILE A 164 -47.17 34.03 -26.58
C ILE A 164 -45.89 34.85 -26.81
N HIS A 165 -45.46 34.97 -28.06
CA HIS A 165 -44.51 36.00 -28.46
C HIS A 165 -45.32 37.29 -28.66
N PHE A 166 -45.17 38.25 -27.75
CA PHE A 166 -45.73 39.59 -27.93
C PHE A 166 -44.97 40.26 -29.08
N ILE A 167 -45.65 40.46 -30.22
CA ILE A 167 -45.23 41.45 -31.21
C ILE A 167 -45.89 42.74 -30.79
N GLU A 168 -45.07 43.64 -30.25
CA GLU A 168 -45.44 44.98 -29.84
C GLU A 168 -45.66 45.81 -31.11
N GLU A 169 -46.92 46.05 -31.47
CA GLU A 169 -47.28 46.89 -32.61
C GLU A 169 -47.12 48.36 -32.19
N GLN A 170 -45.99 48.95 -32.59
CA GLN A 170 -45.74 50.40 -32.52
C GLN A 170 -46.86 51.16 -33.25
N ARG A 171 -47.57 52.01 -32.52
CA ARG A 171 -48.27 53.17 -33.07
C ARG A 171 -48.09 54.37 -32.14
#